data_AF-A0A920EI33-F1
#
_entry.id   AF-A0A920EI33-F1
#
_cell.length_a   1.000
_cell.length_b   1.000
_cell.length_c   1.000
_cell.angle_alpha   90.00
_cell.angle_beta   90.00
_cell.angle_gamma   90.00
#
_symmetry.space_group_name_H-M   'P 1'
#
loop_
_entity.id
_entity.type
_entity.pdbx_description
1 polymer ?
#
loop_
_entity_poly.entity_id
_entity_poly.type
_entity_poly.pdbx_seq_one_letter_code
_entity_poly.pdbx_strand_id
1 'polypeptide(L)'
;MGLCYFASSCDEDDLLEASLELSIEDFYRNQDETYTVVTDWEKLTTIKENLVSQGFQLLDFEIVRKAEIEIDIEKKHLENLLSLMEILDDLDDVQNVFTNANISEDMLEELDSNI
;
A
#
# COMPACT_ATOMS: atom_id res chain seq x y z
N MET A 1 4.68 6.17 -4.12
CA MET A 1 4.58 5.00 -5.00
C MET A 1 3.14 4.84 -5.46
N GLY A 2 2.93 4.21 -6.60
CA GLY A 2 1.62 3.74 -7.05
C GLY A 2 1.51 2.24 -6.82
N LEU A 3 0.31 1.79 -6.49
CA LEU A 3 -0.05 0.39 -6.29
C LEU A 3 -1.17 0.03 -7.26
N CYS A 4 -1.04 -1.11 -7.93
CA CYS A 4 -2.10 -1.72 -8.74
C CYS A 4 -2.43 -3.10 -8.18
N TYR A 5 -3.71 -3.34 -7.90
CA TYR A 5 -4.23 -4.61 -7.42
C TYR A 5 -4.86 -5.38 -8.58
N PHE A 6 -4.42 -6.61 -8.80
CA PHE A 6 -4.92 -7.50 -9.84
C PHE A 6 -5.57 -8.74 -9.25
N ALA A 7 -6.60 -9.23 -9.93
CA ALA A 7 -7.35 -10.39 -9.48
C ALA A 7 -6.50 -11.67 -9.48
N SER A 8 -6.79 -12.58 -8.55
CA SER A 8 -6.21 -13.92 -8.46
C SER A 8 -6.50 -14.81 -9.67
N SER A 9 -7.40 -14.39 -10.56
CA SER A 9 -7.66 -15.05 -11.85
C SER A 9 -6.63 -14.72 -12.92
N CYS A 10 -5.75 -13.74 -12.69
CA CYS A 10 -4.63 -13.46 -13.58
C CYS A 10 -3.56 -14.55 -13.43
N ASP A 11 -2.87 -14.86 -14.53
CA ASP A 11 -1.71 -15.75 -14.47
C ASP A 11 -0.52 -14.99 -13.84
N GLU A 12 0.06 -15.56 -12.78
CA GLU A 12 1.14 -14.92 -12.01
C GLU A 12 2.40 -14.70 -12.87
N ASP A 13 2.78 -15.72 -13.65
CA ASP A 13 4.02 -15.69 -14.44
C ASP A 13 3.88 -14.66 -15.58
N ASP A 14 2.75 -14.66 -16.28
CA ASP A 14 2.48 -13.69 -17.35
C ASP A 14 2.38 -12.26 -16.80
N LEU A 15 1.70 -12.07 -15.66
CA LEU A 15 1.54 -10.74 -15.05
C LEU A 15 2.88 -10.20 -14.55
N LEU A 16 3.72 -11.05 -13.96
CA LEU A 16 5.05 -10.68 -13.52
C LEU A 16 5.94 -10.30 -14.70
N GLU A 17 5.97 -11.12 -15.76
CA GLU A 17 6.76 -10.83 -16.96
C GLU A 17 6.35 -9.50 -17.61
N ALA A 18 5.04 -9.30 -17.82
CA ALA A 18 4.49 -8.06 -18.35
C ALA A 18 4.81 -6.85 -17.47
N SER A 19 4.79 -7.01 -16.15
CA SER A 19 5.11 -5.95 -15.21
C SER A 19 6.60 -5.58 -15.24
N LEU A 20 7.49 -6.56 -15.36
CA LEU A 20 8.94 -6.33 -15.43
C LEU A 20 9.35 -5.53 -16.68
N GLU A 21 8.68 -5.75 -17.83
CA GLU A 21 8.91 -4.96 -19.04
C GLU A 21 8.62 -3.46 -18.83
N LEU A 22 7.73 -3.13 -17.89
CA LEU A 22 7.27 -1.78 -17.62
C LEU A 22 8.08 -1.06 -16.53
N SER A 23 9.19 -1.65 -16.08
CA SER A 23 10.06 -1.09 -15.04
C SER A 23 9.31 -0.79 -13.73
N ILE A 24 8.59 -1.80 -13.22
CA ILE A 24 8.01 -1.77 -11.87
C ILE A 24 9.08 -1.72 -10.79
N GLU A 25 8.70 -1.26 -9.60
CA GLU A 25 9.58 -1.22 -8.43
C GLU A 25 9.53 -2.55 -7.66
N ASP A 26 8.34 -3.13 -7.50
CA ASP A 26 8.17 -4.39 -6.77
C ASP A 26 6.88 -5.14 -7.19
N PHE A 27 6.80 -6.42 -6.86
CA PHE A 27 5.65 -7.29 -7.11
C PHE A 27 5.40 -8.21 -5.91
N TYR A 28 4.16 -8.22 -5.40
CA TYR A 28 3.76 -9.06 -4.28
C TYR A 28 2.56 -9.94 -4.63
N ARG A 29 2.56 -11.15 -4.10
CA ARG A 29 1.37 -11.98 -3.98
C ARG A 29 0.80 -11.80 -2.58
N ASN A 30 -0.44 -11.31 -2.51
CA ASN A 30 -1.14 -11.05 -1.26
C ASN A 30 -1.68 -12.35 -0.65
N GLN A 31 -2.09 -12.29 0.62
CA GLN A 31 -2.62 -13.46 1.34
C GLN A 31 -3.96 -13.98 0.77
N ASP A 32 -4.70 -13.12 0.07
CA ASP A 32 -5.98 -13.43 -0.57
C ASP A 32 -5.81 -13.90 -2.03
N GLU A 33 -4.59 -14.28 -2.43
CA GLU A 33 -4.21 -14.72 -3.78
C GLU A 33 -4.25 -13.61 -4.85
N THR A 34 -4.53 -12.36 -4.48
CA THR A 34 -4.42 -11.23 -5.40
C THR A 34 -2.97 -10.79 -5.59
N TYR A 35 -2.72 -10.03 -6.64
CA TYR A 35 -1.38 -9.54 -6.97
C TYR A 35 -1.29 -8.03 -6.80
N THR A 36 -0.20 -7.56 -6.20
CA THR A 36 0.11 -6.13 -6.04
C THR A 36 1.33 -5.78 -6.86
N VAL A 37 1.17 -4.88 -7.82
CA VAL A 37 2.27 -4.31 -8.60
C VAL A 37 2.60 -2.93 -8.03
N VAL A 38 3.86 -2.72 -7.63
CA VAL A 38 4.37 -1.45 -7.09
C VAL A 38 5.17 -0.72 -8.15
N THR A 39 4.94 0.59 -8.27
CA THR A 39 5.67 1.43 -9.20
C THR A 39 5.80 2.86 -8.72
N ASP A 40 6.51 3.68 -9.48
CA ASP A 40 6.54 5.12 -9.27
C ASP A 40 5.16 5.74 -9.53
N TRP A 41 4.76 6.70 -8.72
CA TRP A 41 3.45 7.35 -8.83
C TRP A 41 3.26 8.04 -10.19
N GLU A 42 4.35 8.51 -10.82
CA GLU A 42 4.32 9.11 -12.16
C GLU A 42 4.01 8.09 -13.28
N LYS A 43 4.35 6.82 -13.05
CA LYS A 43 4.21 5.73 -14.04
C LYS A 43 2.95 4.89 -13.84
N LEU A 44 2.28 5.04 -12.69
CA LEU A 44 1.12 4.25 -12.30
C LEU A 44 0.06 4.16 -13.41
N THR A 45 -0.35 5.30 -13.96
CA THR A 45 -1.39 5.34 -15.00
C THR A 45 -0.98 4.57 -16.24
N THR A 46 0.26 4.77 -16.71
CA THR A 46 0.79 4.10 -17.90
C THR A 46 0.89 2.59 -17.70
N ILE A 47 1.37 2.15 -16.53
CA ILE A 47 1.52 0.72 -16.20
C ILE A 47 0.16 0.06 -16.08
N LYS A 48 -0.75 0.69 -15.35
CA LYS A 48 -2.14 0.24 -15.21
C LYS A 48 -2.80 0.05 -16.57
N GLU A 49 -2.73 1.05 -17.44
CA GLU A 49 -3.35 0.98 -18.76
C GLU A 49 -2.72 -0.10 -19.64
N ASN A 50 -1.40 -0.27 -19.58
CA ASN A 50 -0.70 -1.30 -20.33
C ASN A 50 -1.12 -2.71 -19.88
N LEU A 51 -1.07 -2.99 -18.58
CA LEU A 51 -1.45 -4.30 -18.03
C LEU A 51 -2.93 -4.62 -18.27
N VAL A 52 -3.82 -3.65 -18.12
CA VAL A 52 -5.24 -3.83 -18.45
C VAL A 52 -5.43 -4.11 -19.95
N SER A 53 -4.65 -3.45 -20.83
CA SER A 53 -4.73 -3.68 -22.28
C SER A 53 -4.22 -5.07 -22.70
N GLN A 54 -3.35 -5.69 -21.90
CA GLN A 54 -2.90 -7.07 -22.08
C GLN A 54 -3.93 -8.11 -21.59
N GLY A 55 -5.01 -7.66 -20.93
CA GLY A 55 -6.10 -8.52 -20.48
C GLY A 55 -6.07 -8.88 -19.00
N PHE A 56 -5.12 -8.34 -18.23
CA PHE A 56 -5.10 -8.53 -16.78
C PHE A 56 -6.26 -7.77 -16.11
N GLN A 57 -6.97 -8.47 -15.23
CA GLN A 57 -8.11 -7.89 -14.53
C GLN A 57 -7.61 -7.06 -13.35
N LEU A 58 -7.61 -5.74 -13.53
CA LEU A 58 -7.39 -4.78 -12.44
C LEU A 58 -8.61 -4.76 -11.51
N LEU A 59 -8.35 -4.89 -10.21
CA LEU A 59 -9.34 -4.73 -9.15
C LEU A 59 -9.40 -3.28 -8.69
N ASP A 60 -8.24 -2.70 -8.37
CA ASP A 60 -8.11 -1.34 -7.86
C ASP A 60 -6.72 -0.77 -8.11
N PHE A 61 -6.56 0.55 -7.94
CA PHE A 61 -5.26 1.21 -8.00
C PHE A 61 -5.24 2.44 -7.09
N GLU A 62 -4.13 2.65 -6.40
CA GLU A 62 -3.97 3.77 -5.48
C GLU A 62 -2.58 4.40 -5.55
N ILE A 63 -2.50 5.67 -5.17
CA ILE A 63 -1.23 6.39 -4.99
C ILE A 63 -0.99 6.49 -3.49
N VAL A 64 0.06 5.83 -3.01
CA VAL A 64 0.45 5.84 -1.60
C VAL A 64 1.72 6.65 -1.40
N ARG A 65 1.69 7.50 -0.38
CA ARG A 65 2.89 8.20 0.10
C ARG A 65 3.54 7.36 1.19
N LYS A 66 4.57 6.60 0.81
CA LYS A 66 5.46 5.94 1.75
C LYS A 66 6.59 6.88 2.15
N ALA A 67 6.86 7.00 3.44
CA ALA A 67 8.01 7.76 3.92
C ALA A 67 9.31 7.01 3.61
N GLU A 68 10.30 7.70 3.06
CA GLU A 68 11.61 7.11 2.77
C GLU A 68 12.42 6.82 4.05
N ILE A 69 12.14 7.56 5.12
CA ILE A 69 12.75 7.38 6.44
C ILE A 69 11.65 7.23 7.47
N GLU A 70 11.61 6.07 8.09
CA GLU A 70 10.71 5.76 9.19
C GLU A 70 11.40 6.03 10.53
N ILE A 71 10.63 6.40 11.55
CA ILE A 71 11.11 6.68 12.90
C ILE A 71 10.41 5.73 13.87
N ASP A 72 11.21 4.92 14.57
CA ASP A 72 10.70 4.04 15.62
C ASP A 72 10.01 4.85 16.71
N ILE A 73 8.74 4.53 16.98
CA ILE A 73 8.00 5.17 18.06
C ILE A 73 8.20 4.41 19.36
N GLU A 74 8.47 5.16 20.43
CA GLU A 74 8.45 4.57 21.77
C GLU A 74 7.01 4.28 22.21
N LYS A 75 6.79 3.17 22.92
CA LYS A 75 5.46 2.72 23.39
C LYS A 75 4.66 3.82 24.08
N LYS A 76 5.33 4.66 24.88
CA LYS A 76 4.74 5.78 25.63
C LYS A 76 4.12 6.87 24.73
N HIS A 77 4.48 6.90 23.45
CA HIS A 77 4.03 7.88 22.47
C HIS A 77 3.00 7.30 21.47
N LEU A 78 2.82 5.97 21.46
CA LEU A 78 1.95 5.28 20.51
C LEU A 78 0.48 5.70 20.66
N GLU A 79 -0.07 5.66 21.88
CA GLU A 79 -1.45 6.08 22.15
C GLU A 79 -1.71 7.54 21.73
N ASN A 80 -0.74 8.43 21.97
CA ASN A 80 -0.85 9.83 21.59
C ASN A 80 -0.79 10.02 20.06
N LEU A 81 0.03 9.23 19.36
CA LEU A 81 0.10 9.27 17.90
C LEU A 81 -1.21 8.76 17.29
N LEU A 82 -1.74 7.64 17.78
CA LEU A 82 -2.99 7.06 17.29
C LEU A 82 -4.16 8.02 17.53
N SER A 83 -4.28 8.58 18.73
CA SER A 83 -5.31 9.57 19.03
C SER A 83 -5.19 10.82 18.15
N LEU A 84 -3.96 11.25 17.83
CA LEU A 84 -3.76 12.35 16.88
C LEU A 84 -4.21 11.98 15.46
N MET A 85 -3.92 10.75 15.00
CA MET A 85 -4.37 10.30 13.68
C MET A 85 -5.90 10.24 13.60
N GLU A 86 -6.57 9.69 14.62
CA GLU A 86 -8.04 9.66 14.70
C GLU A 86 -8.65 11.08 14.65
N ILE A 87 -8.11 12.02 15.43
CA ILE A 87 -8.60 13.40 15.43
C ILE A 87 -8.44 14.06 14.05
N LEU A 88 -7.37 13.73 13.33
CA LEU A 88 -7.12 14.26 11.99
C LEU A 88 -8.02 13.60 10.95
N ASP A 89 -8.28 12.30 11.06
CA ASP A 89 -9.20 11.56 10.17
C ASP A 89 -10.67 11.97 10.37
N ASP A 90 -11.05 12.39 11.57
CA ASP A 90 -12.41 12.88 11.90
C ASP A 90 -12.73 14.27 11.31
N LEU A 91 -11.75 14.96 10.71
CA LEU A 91 -11.98 16.28 10.10
C LEU A 91 -12.51 16.13 8.67
N ASP A 92 -13.67 16.72 8.39
CA ASP A 92 -14.35 16.67 7.08
C ASP A 92 -13.47 17.10 5.89
N ASP A 93 -12.46 17.96 6.12
CA ASP A 93 -11.56 18.49 5.10
C ASP A 93 -10.27 17.66 4.90
N VAL A 94 -10.02 16.66 5.76
CA VAL A 94 -8.84 15.79 5.66
C VAL A 94 -9.15 14.61 4.77
N GLN A 95 -8.31 14.39 3.75
CA GLN A 95 -8.52 13.31 2.77
C GLN A 95 -7.68 12.07 3.07
N ASN A 96 -6.47 12.24 3.62
CA ASN A 96 -5.58 11.14 4.00
C ASN A 96 -4.57 11.66 5.03
N VAL A 97 -4.29 10.86 6.07
CA VAL A 97 -3.23 11.10 7.05
C VAL A 97 -2.10 10.11 6.82
N PHE A 98 -0.86 10.62 6.73
CA PHE A 98 0.33 9.78 6.56
C PHE A 98 1.31 10.09 7.68
N THR A 99 1.83 9.04 8.31
CA THR A 99 2.89 9.12 9.32
C THR A 99 4.10 8.32 8.85
N ASN A 100 5.29 8.76 9.24
CA ASN A 100 6.51 7.98 9.08
C ASN A 100 6.87 7.21 10.36
N ALA A 101 5.95 7.11 11.32
CA ALA A 101 6.18 6.34 12.53
C ALA A 101 6.21 4.85 12.19
N ASN A 102 7.31 4.18 12.58
CA ASN A 102 7.40 2.74 12.54
C ASN A 102 6.84 2.17 13.85
N ILE A 103 5.76 1.40 13.75
CA ILE A 103 5.11 0.73 14.89
C ILE A 103 5.50 -0.75 14.82
N SER A 104 6.19 -1.24 15.85
CA SER A 104 6.62 -2.64 15.89
C SER A 104 5.43 -3.60 16.06
N GLU A 105 5.53 -4.82 15.53
CA GLU A 105 4.48 -5.85 15.65
C GLU A 105 4.07 -6.10 17.11
N ASP A 106 5.03 -6.18 18.04
CA ASP A 106 4.77 -6.34 19.48
C ASP A 106 3.83 -5.25 20.05
N MET A 107 3.89 -4.04 19.50
CA MET A 107 3.05 -2.93 19.95
C MET A 107 1.65 -2.97 19.32
N LEU A 108 1.54 -3.47 18.09
CA LEU A 108 0.25 -3.68 17.42
C LEU A 108 -0.57 -4.78 18.11
N GLU A 109 0.07 -5.90 18.46
CA GLU A 109 -0.60 -7.01 19.17
C GLU A 109 -1.18 -6.59 20.53
N GLU A 110 -0.49 -5.71 21.25
CA GLU A 110 -0.97 -5.18 22.53
C GLU A 110 -2.16 -4.22 22.39
N LEU A 111 -2.29 -3.53 21.26
CA LEU A 111 -3.43 -2.66 20.97
C LEU A 111 -4.67 -3.49 20.65
N ASP A 112 -4.54 -4.51 19.81
CA ASP A 112 -5.64 -5.45 19.48
C ASP A 112 -6.13 -6.24 20.71
N SER A 113 -5.26 -6.46 21.69
CA SER A 113 -5.60 -7.16 22.94
C SER A 113 -6.41 -6.30 23.93
N ASN A 114 -6.48 -4.97 23.72
CA ASN A 114 -7.14 -4.02 24.61
C ASN A 114 -8.47 -3.45 24.04
N ILE A 115 -8.96 -3.99 22.93
CA ILE A 115 -10.26 -3.68 22.31
C ILE A 115 -11.25 -4.84 22.53
#